data_AF-A0A8S9ZBE9-F1
#
_entry.id   AF-A0A8S9ZBE9-F1
#
_cell.length_a   1.000
_cell.length_b   1.000
_cell.length_c   1.000
_cell.angle_alpha   90.00
_cell.angle_beta   90.00
_cell.angle_gamma   90.00
#
_symmetry.space_group_name_H-M   'P 1'
#
loop_
_entity.id
_entity.type
_entity.pdbx_description
1 polymer ?
#
loop_
_entity_poly.entity_id
_entity_poly.type
_entity_poly.pdbx_seq_one_letter_code
_entity_poly.pdbx_strand_id
1 'polypeptide(L)'
;MIDDDSPVPAYFPLLRSELLELADSLFQRKKTKTHLKNKVLLVCGDGITKNGNFAVFDIVMDRAATAEHVGLKETSRIVMDQRWGTVGSASEYKLLHAMIKAQIQPLLQRARG
;
A
#
# COMPACT_ATOMS: atom_id res chain seq x y z
N MET A 1 14.85 13.27 12.05
CA MET A 1 15.67 12.76 10.93
C MET A 1 15.62 11.25 11.07
N ILE A 2 14.88 10.58 10.18
CA ILE A 2 14.80 9.12 10.22
C ILE A 2 15.94 8.64 9.33
N ASP A 3 16.94 7.98 9.91
CA ASP A 3 18.12 7.51 9.17
C ASP A 3 17.70 6.64 7.97
N ASP A 4 18.08 7.08 6.77
CA ASP A 4 17.73 6.48 5.47
C ASP A 4 18.55 5.20 5.18
N ASP A 5 19.64 4.97 5.94
CA ASP A 5 20.62 3.90 5.72
C ASP A 5 20.38 2.60 6.51
N SER A 6 19.22 2.44 7.16
CA SER A 6 18.89 1.16 7.80
C SER A 6 18.78 0.08 6.72
N PRO A 7 19.52 -1.05 6.81
CA PRO A 7 19.46 -2.10 5.81
C PRO A 7 18.03 -2.58 5.66
N VAL A 8 17.56 -2.53 4.42
CA VAL A 8 16.25 -3.02 4.00
C VAL A 8 16.10 -4.47 4.52
N PRO A 9 15.18 -4.75 5.47
CA PRO A 9 15.03 -6.08 6.05
C PRO A 9 14.88 -7.16 4.96
N ALA A 10 15.48 -8.34 5.11
CA ALA A 10 15.54 -9.34 4.03
C ALA A 10 14.17 -9.77 3.45
N TYR A 11 13.07 -9.56 4.18
CA TYR A 11 11.71 -9.82 3.70
C TYR A 11 11.13 -8.70 2.80
N PHE A 12 11.74 -7.51 2.76
CA PHE A 12 11.26 -6.36 1.98
C PHE A 12 11.12 -6.64 0.48
N PRO A 13 12.08 -7.27 -0.21
CA PRO A 13 11.95 -7.52 -1.65
C PRO A 13 10.80 -8.48 -1.97
N LEU A 14 10.63 -9.53 -1.16
CA LEU A 14 9.56 -10.52 -1.29
C LEU A 14 8.19 -9.91 -0.99
N LEU A 15 8.07 -9.18 0.11
CA LEU A 15 6.82 -8.50 0.46
C LEU A 15 6.48 -7.41 -0.56
N ARG A 16 7.49 -6.73 -1.11
CA ARG A 16 7.30 -5.77 -2.20
C ARG A 16 6.75 -6.45 -3.45
N SER A 17 7.33 -7.55 -3.93
CA SER A 17 6.82 -8.23 -5.12
C SER A 17 5.38 -8.74 -4.92
N GLU A 18 5.11 -9.42 -3.80
CA GLU A 18 3.78 -9.94 -3.47
C GLU A 18 2.70 -8.85 -3.44
N LEU A 19 2.98 -7.73 -2.76
CA LEU A 19 2.04 -6.63 -2.64
C LEU A 19 1.83 -5.89 -3.97
N LEU A 20 2.86 -5.78 -4.79
CA LEU A 20 2.76 -5.15 -6.11
C LEU A 20 1.94 -6.00 -7.09
N GLU A 21 2.18 -7.31 -7.13
CA GLU A 21 1.37 -8.25 -7.94
C GLU A 21 -0.10 -8.23 -7.53
N LEU A 22 -0.36 -8.21 -6.21
CA LEU A 22 -1.72 -8.11 -5.68
C LEU A 22 -2.37 -6.78 -6.05
N ALA A 23 -1.63 -5.67 -5.97
CA ALA A 23 -2.14 -4.35 -6.33
C ALA A 23 -2.47 -4.25 -7.83
N ASP A 24 -1.61 -4.73 -8.73
CA ASP A 24 -1.87 -4.75 -10.17
C ASP A 24 -3.09 -5.63 -10.48
N SER A 25 -3.22 -6.80 -9.85
CA SER A 25 -4.37 -7.69 -10.00
C SER A 25 -5.69 -7.03 -9.56
N LEU A 26 -5.69 -6.35 -8.40
CA LEU A 26 -6.86 -5.62 -7.92
C LEU A 26 -7.20 -4.42 -8.81
N PHE A 27 -6.20 -3.67 -9.29
CA PHE A 27 -6.40 -2.54 -10.18
C PHE A 27 -7.11 -2.95 -11.48
N GLN A 28 -6.65 -4.04 -12.11
CA GLN A 28 -7.30 -4.57 -13.32
C GLN A 28 -8.74 -5.05 -13.06
N ARG A 29 -9.00 -5.65 -11.88
CA ARG A 29 -10.34 -6.07 -11.47
C ARG A 29 -11.27 -4.88 -11.20
N LYS A 30 -10.77 -3.82 -10.56
CA LYS A 30 -11.53 -2.57 -10.29
C LYS A 30 -11.96 -1.89 -11.60
N LYS A 31 -11.13 -1.91 -12.65
CA LYS A 31 -11.45 -1.33 -13.97
C LYS A 31 -12.59 -2.03 -14.72
N THR A 32 -12.71 -3.36 -14.58
CA THR A 32 -13.56 -4.18 -15.45
C THR A 32 -14.94 -4.50 -14.86
N LYS A 33 -15.15 -4.35 -13.54
CA LYS A 33 -16.39 -4.82 -12.88
C LYS A 33 -16.92 -3.81 -11.85
N THR A 34 -17.87 -2.98 -12.27
CA THR A 34 -18.60 -1.98 -11.45
C THR A 34 -19.44 -2.59 -10.31
N HIS A 35 -19.79 -3.87 -10.37
CA HIS A 35 -20.58 -4.58 -9.34
C HIS A 35 -19.74 -5.06 -8.15
N LEU A 36 -18.41 -4.88 -8.17
CA LEU A 36 -17.53 -5.11 -7.02
C LEU A 36 -17.34 -3.87 -6.15
N LYS A 37 -18.44 -3.15 -5.87
CA LYS A 37 -18.57 -2.32 -4.64
C LYS A 37 -18.48 -3.15 -3.34
N ASN A 38 -17.99 -4.38 -3.44
CA ASN A 38 -17.92 -5.35 -2.37
C ASN A 38 -16.58 -5.24 -1.66
N LYS A 39 -16.63 -5.33 -0.33
CA LYS A 39 -15.45 -5.28 0.54
C LYS A 39 -14.45 -6.36 0.10
N VAL A 40 -13.17 -5.99 -0.04
CA VAL A 40 -12.09 -6.94 -0.30
C VAL A 40 -11.67 -7.54 1.05
N LEU A 41 -11.69 -8.87 1.16
CA LEU A 41 -11.18 -9.57 2.32
C LEU A 41 -9.67 -9.80 2.16
N LEU A 42 -8.88 -9.24 3.08
CA LEU A 42 -7.44 -9.46 3.17
C LEU A 42 -7.16 -10.46 4.29
N VAL A 43 -6.32 -11.46 4.04
CA VAL A 43 -5.95 -12.50 5.00
C VAL A 43 -4.43 -12.68 5.02
N CYS A 44 -3.84 -12.62 6.21
CA CYS A 44 -2.44 -12.96 6.49
C CYS A 44 -2.35 -13.72 7.82
N GLY A 45 -1.17 -14.24 8.16
CA GLY A 45 -1.00 -15.14 9.31
C GLY A 45 -1.51 -14.59 10.65
N ASP A 46 -1.24 -13.32 10.95
CA ASP A 46 -1.75 -12.62 12.14
C ASP A 46 -3.04 -11.81 11.87
N GLY A 47 -3.50 -11.82 10.62
CA GLY A 47 -4.61 -11.00 10.14
C GLY A 47 -4.39 -9.49 10.16
N ILE A 48 -3.27 -8.97 10.68
CA ILE A 48 -3.07 -7.54 10.96
C ILE A 48 -1.98 -6.97 10.06
N THR A 49 -0.78 -7.54 10.10
CA THR A 49 0.43 -6.86 9.62
C THR A 49 0.43 -6.68 8.10
N LYS A 50 0.47 -7.78 7.34
CA LYS A 50 0.50 -7.70 5.86
C LYS A 50 -0.80 -7.10 5.30
N ASN A 51 -1.93 -7.44 5.92
CA ASN A 51 -3.24 -6.93 5.54
C ASN A 51 -3.32 -5.41 5.68
N GLY A 52 -2.92 -4.89 6.83
CA GLY A 52 -2.92 -3.47 7.11
C GLY A 52 -1.95 -2.70 6.22
N ASN A 53 -0.74 -3.25 6.03
CA ASN A 53 0.25 -2.67 5.11
C ASN A 53 -0.29 -2.60 3.67
N PHE A 54 -0.93 -3.68 3.19
CA PHE A 54 -1.56 -3.69 1.87
C PHE A 54 -2.71 -2.67 1.77
N ALA A 55 -3.58 -2.61 2.78
CA ALA A 55 -4.70 -1.68 2.79
C ALA A 55 -4.24 -0.22 2.73
N VAL A 56 -3.22 0.14 3.52
CA VAL A 56 -2.62 1.48 3.47
C VAL A 56 -2.03 1.75 2.09
N PHE A 57 -1.28 0.79 1.53
CA PHE A 57 -0.71 0.92 0.20
C PHE A 57 -1.79 1.15 -0.87
N ASP A 58 -2.81 0.28 -0.96
CA ASP A 58 -3.90 0.38 -1.95
C ASP A 58 -4.64 1.73 -1.84
N ILE A 59 -4.96 2.19 -0.62
CA ILE A 59 -5.62 3.48 -0.40
C ILE A 59 -4.73 4.64 -0.86
N VAL A 60 -3.43 4.62 -0.54
CA VAL A 60 -2.52 5.68 -0.96
C VAL A 60 -2.35 5.70 -2.48
N MET A 61 -2.22 4.54 -3.13
CA MET A 61 -2.09 4.48 -4.59
C MET A 61 -3.37 4.95 -5.30
N ASP A 62 -4.55 4.59 -4.79
CA ASP A 62 -5.84 5.03 -5.34
C ASP A 62 -6.01 6.55 -5.23
N ARG A 63 -5.62 7.12 -4.08
CA ARG A 63 -5.58 8.58 -3.90
C ARG A 63 -4.53 9.23 -4.80
N ALA A 64 -3.36 8.63 -4.98
CA ALA A 64 -2.30 9.19 -5.82
C ALA A 64 -2.67 9.23 -7.30
N ALA A 65 -3.58 8.35 -7.74
CA ALA A 65 -4.10 8.35 -9.09
C ALA A 65 -5.10 9.51 -9.35
N THR A 66 -5.70 10.09 -8.30
CA THR A 66 -6.78 11.08 -8.42
C THR A 66 -6.46 12.44 -7.80
N ALA A 67 -5.47 12.51 -6.90
CA ALA A 67 -5.08 13.69 -6.16
C ALA A 67 -3.59 14.02 -6.37
N GLU A 68 -3.26 15.30 -6.34
CA GLU A 68 -1.88 15.80 -6.49
C GLU A 68 -0.99 15.46 -5.28
N HIS A 69 -1.60 15.32 -4.10
CA HIS A 69 -0.91 15.06 -2.83
C HIS A 69 -1.51 13.85 -2.12
N VAL A 70 -0.65 13.00 -1.57
CA VAL A 70 -1.07 11.83 -0.77
C VAL A 70 -0.36 11.78 0.57
N GLY A 71 -1.15 11.61 1.63
CA GLY A 71 -0.69 11.52 3.00
C GLY A 71 -0.55 10.06 3.46
N LEU A 72 0.68 9.52 3.47
CA LEU A 72 0.94 8.17 3.99
C LEU A 72 0.66 8.10 5.50
N LYS A 73 1.14 9.09 6.27
CA LYS A 73 0.96 9.15 7.73
C LYS A 73 -0.52 9.21 8.12
N GLU A 74 -1.28 10.08 7.48
CA GLU A 74 -2.72 10.21 7.73
C GLU A 74 -3.44 8.90 7.38
N THR A 75 -3.09 8.29 6.25
CA THR A 75 -3.71 7.02 5.83
C THR A 75 -3.38 5.89 6.80
N SER A 76 -2.12 5.75 7.22
CA SER A 76 -1.72 4.77 8.23
C SER A 76 -2.50 4.94 9.53
N ARG A 77 -2.70 6.19 9.98
CA ARG A 77 -3.46 6.47 11.21
C ARG A 77 -4.93 6.08 11.08
N ILE A 78 -5.58 6.44 9.98
CA ILE A 78 -6.98 6.06 9.71
C ILE A 78 -7.16 4.54 9.72
N VAL A 79 -6.24 3.80 9.10
CA VAL A 79 -6.31 2.33 9.07
C VAL A 79 -6.03 1.74 10.45
N MET A 80 -5.07 2.29 11.18
CA MET A 80 -4.75 1.88 12.56
C MET A 80 -5.93 2.09 13.51
N ASP A 81 -6.71 3.16 13.34
CA ASP A 81 -7.92 3.43 14.13
C ASP A 81 -9.03 2.39 13.87
N GLN A 82 -9.04 1.73 12.70
CA GLN A 82 -9.98 0.66 12.37
C GLN A 82 -9.47 -0.72 12.78
N ARG A 83 -8.15 -0.94 12.74
CA ARG A 83 -7.50 -2.19 13.15
C ARG A 83 -6.12 -1.92 13.73
N TRP A 84 -6.07 -1.98 15.06
CA TRP A 84 -4.85 -1.80 15.84
C TRP A 84 -3.72 -2.74 15.39
N GLY A 85 -2.48 -2.24 15.42
CA GLY A 85 -1.27 -2.98 15.05
C GLY A 85 -0.87 -2.91 13.58
N THR A 86 -1.67 -2.25 12.73
CA THR A 86 -1.32 -1.97 11.33
C THR A 86 -0.17 -0.96 11.24
N VAL A 87 0.85 -1.23 10.42
CA VAL A 87 2.09 -0.42 10.33
C VAL A 87 2.72 -0.23 11.72
N GLY A 88 2.94 -1.34 12.42
CA GLY A 88 3.36 -1.36 13.83
C GLY A 88 4.80 -0.95 14.06
N SER A 89 5.63 -0.88 13.01
CA SER A 89 7.05 -0.54 13.10
C SER A 89 7.49 0.55 12.11
N ALA A 90 8.57 1.24 12.46
CA ALA A 90 9.21 2.22 11.58
C ALA A 90 9.69 1.58 10.26
N SER A 91 10.13 0.33 10.30
CA SER A 91 10.58 -0.42 9.12
C SER A 91 9.45 -0.66 8.12
N GLU A 92 8.25 -0.99 8.60
CA GLU A 92 7.06 -1.15 7.75
C GLU A 92 6.60 0.18 7.16
N TYR A 93 6.67 1.26 7.93
CA TYR A 93 6.38 2.59 7.41
C TYR A 93 7.34 2.99 6.29
N LYS A 94 8.65 2.76 6.49
CA LYS A 94 9.68 2.97 5.45
C LYS A 94 9.44 2.09 4.21
N LEU A 95 9.00 0.85 4.40
CA LEU A 95 8.64 -0.06 3.29
C LEU A 95 7.55 0.55 2.43
N LEU A 96 6.44 0.93 3.06
CA LEU A 96 5.30 1.51 2.36
C LEU A 96 5.70 2.77 1.61
N HIS A 97 6.46 3.65 2.25
CA HIS A 97 6.98 4.85 1.61
C HIS A 97 7.83 4.54 0.37
N ALA A 98 8.78 3.61 0.48
CA ALA A 98 9.64 3.21 -0.64
C ALA A 98 8.83 2.57 -1.78
N MET A 99 7.85 1.72 -1.47
CA MET A 99 6.98 1.10 -2.46
C MET A 99 6.12 2.12 -3.19
N ILE A 100 5.50 3.06 -2.46
CA ILE A 100 4.68 4.13 -3.05
C ILE A 100 5.54 4.98 -3.98
N LYS A 101 6.72 5.42 -3.52
CA LYS A 101 7.65 6.21 -4.33
C LYS A 101 8.05 5.49 -5.62
N ALA A 102 8.28 4.18 -5.55
CA ALA A 102 8.62 3.37 -6.72
C ALA A 102 7.47 3.21 -7.72
N GLN A 103 6.21 3.27 -7.27
CA GLN A 103 5.04 3.03 -8.12
C GLN A 103 4.30 4.28 -8.58
N ILE A 104 4.49 5.41 -7.91
CA ILE A 104 3.76 6.63 -8.24
C ILE A 104 4.04 7.11 -9.67
N GLN A 105 5.31 7.05 -10.13
CA GLN A 105 5.69 7.45 -11.48
C GLN A 105 5.08 6.52 -12.56
N PRO A 106 5.23 5.18 -12.47
CA PRO A 106 4.52 4.26 -13.37
C PRO A 106 3.00 4.47 -13.41
N LEU A 107 2.36 4.71 -12.26
CA LEU A 107 0.91 4.94 -12.21
C LEU A 107 0.50 6.25 -12.88
N LEU A 108 1.21 7.35 -12.62
CA LEU A 108 0.93 8.64 -13.25
C LEU A 108 1.09 8.58 -14.77
N GLN A 109 2.06 7.81 -15.27
CA GLN A 109 2.22 7.57 -16.71
C GLN A 109 1.05 6.77 -17.30
N ARG A 110 0.58 5.73 -16.59
CA ARG A 110 -0.56 4.89 -17.00
C ARG A 110 -1.93 5.58 -16.90
N ALA A 111 -2.05 6.63 -16.08
CA ALA A 111 -3.29 7.41 -15.93
C ALA A 111 -3.44 8.52 -16.98
N ARG A 112 -2.34 8.91 -17.66
CA ARG A 112 -2.31 9.97 -18.68
C ARG A 112 -2.43 9.45 -20.13
N GLY A 113 -2.43 8.13 -20.32
CA GLY A 113 -2.65 7.47 -21.61
C GLY A 113 -3.97 6.72 -21.62
#